data_AF-A0A4S0QAI0-F1
#
_entry.id   AF-A0A4S0QAI0-F1
#
_cell.length_a   1.000
_cell.length_b   1.000
_cell.length_c   1.000
_cell.angle_alpha   90.00
_cell.angle_beta   90.00
_cell.angle_gamma   90.00
#
_symmetry.space_group_name_H-M   'P 1'
#
loop_
_entity.id
_entity.type
_entity.pdbx_description
1 polymer ?
#
loop_
_entity_poly.entity_id
_entity_poly.type
_entity_poly.pdbx_seq_one_letter_code
_entity_poly.pdbx_strand_id
1 'polypeptide(L)'
;PEFRERYLSNPKDPEAFEGNAMVFDGPEDYHARIDDPAQGIDENTILFMRGAGPVGYPGGAEVVNMQPPAHLIKKGIHALACIGDGRQSGTSGSPSILNAS
;
A
#
# COMPACT_ATOMS: atom_id res chain seq x y z
N PRO A 1 -7.21 13.72 -5.40
CA PRO A 1 -6.92 14.24 -6.76
C PRO A 1 -5.63 13.66 -7.34
N GLU A 2 -4.50 13.82 -6.63
CA GLU A 2 -3.18 13.34 -7.04
C GLU A 2 -3.14 11.85 -7.42
N PHE A 3 -3.67 10.96 -6.56
CA PHE A 3 -3.67 9.51 -6.81
C PHE A 3 -4.37 9.14 -8.12
N ARG A 4 -5.56 9.71 -8.37
CA ARG A 4 -6.33 9.44 -9.59
C ARG A 4 -5.59 9.95 -10.82
N GLU A 5 -5.01 11.14 -10.73
CA GLU A 5 -4.23 11.73 -11.83
C GLU A 5 -3.03 10.86 -12.18
N ARG A 6 -2.31 10.35 -11.17
CA ARG A 6 -1.14 9.50 -11.37
C ARG A 6 -1.47 8.11 -11.91
N TYR A 7 -2.46 7.43 -11.32
CA TYR A 7 -2.66 5.99 -11.57
C TYR A 7 -3.88 5.66 -12.42
N LEU A 8 -4.87 6.54 -12.56
CA LEU A 8 -6.15 6.17 -13.20
C LEU A 8 -6.51 7.05 -14.40
N SER A 9 -5.66 8.02 -14.75
CA SER A 9 -5.96 9.02 -15.78
C SER A 9 -5.17 8.82 -17.08
N ASN A 10 -4.55 7.65 -17.28
CA ASN A 10 -3.90 7.30 -18.54
C ASN A 10 -4.95 7.19 -19.66
N PRO A 11 -4.90 8.03 -20.72
CA PRO A 11 -5.91 8.00 -21.77
C PRO A 11 -5.89 6.72 -22.63
N LYS A 12 -4.78 5.95 -22.59
CA LYS A 12 -4.66 4.68 -23.31
C LYS A 12 -5.18 3.49 -22.50
N ASP A 13 -5.28 3.63 -21.19
CA ASP A 13 -5.72 2.60 -20.26
C ASP A 13 -6.41 3.25 -19.05
N PRO A 14 -7.62 3.80 -19.25
CA PRO A 14 -8.29 4.59 -18.22
C PRO A 14 -8.78 3.69 -17.08
N GLU A 15 -8.74 4.20 -15.86
CA GLU A 15 -9.15 3.48 -14.63
C GLU A 15 -8.36 2.20 -14.34
N ALA A 16 -7.18 2.03 -14.95
CA ALA A 16 -6.30 0.89 -14.75
C ALA A 16 -4.83 1.32 -14.61
N PHE A 17 -4.06 0.55 -13.85
CA PHE A 17 -2.62 0.66 -13.74
C PHE A 17 -2.01 -0.66 -13.31
N GLU A 18 -0.70 -0.79 -13.56
CA GLU A 18 0.12 -1.91 -13.13
C GLU A 18 1.28 -1.38 -12.28
N GLY A 19 1.85 -2.26 -11.45
CA GLY A 19 2.88 -1.87 -10.52
C GLY A 19 3.64 -3.04 -9.92
N ASN A 20 4.84 -2.77 -9.43
CA ASN A 20 5.66 -3.78 -8.75
C ASN A 20 5.07 -4.10 -7.37
N ALA A 21 4.98 -5.38 -7.01
CA ALA A 21 4.46 -5.77 -5.70
C ALA A 21 5.56 -5.74 -4.63
N MET A 22 5.37 -4.92 -3.60
CA MET A 22 6.17 -4.97 -2.37
C MET A 22 5.33 -5.59 -1.25
N VAL A 23 5.69 -6.81 -0.85
CA VAL A 23 4.94 -7.59 0.15
C VAL A 23 5.62 -7.48 1.50
N PHE A 24 4.83 -7.19 2.53
CA PHE A 24 5.22 -7.20 3.94
C PHE A 24 4.44 -8.26 4.70
N ASP A 25 5.15 -9.03 5.51
CA ASP A 25 4.60 -10.05 6.41
C ASP A 25 4.31 -9.43 7.78
N GLY A 26 3.20 -8.68 7.86
CA GLY A 26 2.78 -7.98 9.07
C GLY A 26 3.38 -6.57 9.23
N PRO A 27 2.87 -5.80 10.21
CA PRO A 27 3.27 -4.41 10.44
C PRO A 27 4.72 -4.27 10.90
N GLU A 28 5.27 -5.25 11.62
CA GLU A 28 6.67 -5.25 12.07
C GLU A 28 7.63 -5.31 10.88
N ASP A 29 7.35 -6.20 9.92
CA ASP A 29 8.14 -6.34 8.69
C ASP A 29 8.03 -5.09 7.80
N TYR A 30 6.83 -4.52 7.71
CA TYR A 30 6.60 -3.21 7.07
C TYR A 30 7.48 -2.13 7.69
N HIS A 31 7.44 -1.95 9.01
CA HIS A 31 8.24 -0.93 9.68
C HIS A 31 9.75 -1.18 9.54
N ALA A 32 10.19 -2.43 9.46
CA ALA A 32 11.60 -2.77 9.30
C ALA A 32 12.14 -2.49 7.89
N ARG A 33 11.32 -2.65 6.84
CA ARG A 33 11.78 -2.66 5.44
C ARG A 33 11.30 -1.50 4.57
N ILE A 34 10.26 -0.75 4.96
CA ILE A 34 9.65 0.27 4.08
C ILE A 34 10.64 1.35 3.61
N ASP A 35 11.57 1.77 4.47
CA ASP A 35 12.56 2.80 4.17
C ASP A 35 13.91 2.22 3.70
N ASP A 36 14.05 0.90 3.55
CA ASP A 36 15.28 0.28 3.07
C ASP A 36 15.46 0.53 1.55
N PRO A 37 16.49 1.27 1.11
CA PRO A 37 16.73 1.55 -0.30
C PRO A 37 16.94 0.29 -1.15
N ALA A 38 17.35 -0.83 -0.54
CA ALA A 38 17.53 -2.10 -1.26
C ALA A 38 16.21 -2.69 -1.77
N GLN A 39 15.05 -2.26 -1.22
CA GLN A 39 13.73 -2.73 -1.68
C GLN A 39 13.31 -2.11 -3.02
N GLY A 40 13.96 -1.02 -3.46
CA GLY A 40 13.71 -0.41 -4.76
C GLY A 40 12.30 0.16 -4.94
N ILE A 41 11.63 0.56 -3.85
CA ILE A 41 10.25 1.07 -3.87
C ILE A 41 10.19 2.43 -4.59
N ASP A 42 9.37 2.50 -5.62
CA ASP A 42 9.14 3.67 -6.48
C ASP A 42 7.67 4.09 -6.50
N GLU A 43 7.34 5.12 -7.28
CA GLU A 43 5.98 5.64 -7.43
C GLU A 43 4.98 4.64 -8.01
N ASN A 44 5.42 3.60 -8.71
CA ASN A 44 4.53 2.60 -9.32
C ASN A 44 4.47 1.32 -8.48
N THR A 45 5.03 1.33 -7.28
CA THR A 45 5.00 0.17 -6.39
C THR A 45 3.66 0.08 -5.67
N ILE A 46 3.13 -1.14 -5.58
CA ILE A 46 1.90 -1.49 -4.86
C ILE A 46 2.32 -2.20 -3.57
N LEU A 47 1.85 -1.68 -2.43
CA LEU A 47 2.20 -2.20 -1.11
C LEU A 47 1.18 -3.27 -0.70
N PHE A 48 1.68 -4.45 -0.31
CA PHE A 48 0.87 -5.57 0.13
C PHE A 48 1.14 -5.89 1.60
N MET A 49 0.09 -5.95 2.40
CA MET A 49 0.13 -6.42 3.78
C MET A 49 -0.49 -7.82 3.84
N ARG A 50 0.33 -8.83 4.16
CA ARG A 50 -0.10 -10.23 4.24
C ARG A 50 -0.02 -10.72 5.69
N GLY A 51 -0.91 -11.65 6.06
CA GLY A 51 -0.92 -12.23 7.40
C GLY A 51 -1.64 -11.35 8.40
N ALA A 52 -2.41 -10.36 7.94
CA ALA A 52 -3.17 -9.44 8.77
C ALA A 52 -4.65 -9.83 8.91
N GLY A 53 -5.09 -10.94 8.29
CA GLY A 53 -6.46 -11.44 8.34
C GLY A 53 -6.87 -12.14 9.64
N PRO A 54 -8.10 -12.71 9.72
CA PRO A 54 -8.67 -13.31 10.94
C PRO A 54 -7.83 -14.43 11.57
N VAL A 55 -7.19 -15.27 10.75
CA VAL A 55 -6.33 -16.35 11.21
C VAL A 55 -4.87 -15.91 11.29
N GLY A 56 -4.40 -15.17 10.29
CA GLY A 56 -2.99 -14.77 10.18
C GLY A 56 -2.51 -13.89 11.34
N TYR A 57 -3.31 -12.89 11.74
CA TYR A 57 -2.83 -11.89 12.70
C TYR A 57 -2.83 -12.34 14.17
N PRO A 58 -3.89 -12.95 14.76
CA PRO A 58 -5.31 -13.17 14.39
C PRO A 58 -6.26 -11.97 14.67
N GLY A 59 -7.53 -12.09 14.24
CA GLY A 59 -8.61 -11.12 14.53
C GLY A 59 -8.82 -10.02 13.47
N GLY A 60 -8.02 -9.99 12.40
CA GLY A 60 -8.14 -9.00 11.33
C GLY A 60 -7.63 -7.62 11.78
N ALA A 61 -6.33 -7.35 11.67
CA ALA A 61 -5.73 -6.11 12.15
C ALA A 61 -5.95 -4.91 11.23
N GLU A 62 -6.00 -3.70 11.80
CA GLU A 62 -6.10 -2.44 11.05
C GLU A 62 -4.73 -1.91 10.63
N VAL A 63 -4.09 -2.59 9.67
CA VAL A 63 -2.68 -2.35 9.30
C VAL A 63 -2.45 -2.19 7.79
N VAL A 64 -3.48 -2.31 6.95
CA VAL A 64 -3.32 -2.23 5.47
C VAL A 64 -3.06 -0.79 4.99
N ASN A 65 -3.40 0.23 5.78
CA ASN A 65 -3.20 1.65 5.48
C ASN A 65 -1.72 2.11 5.61
N MET A 66 -0.85 1.46 4.84
CA MET A 66 0.59 1.75 4.77
C MET A 66 0.86 3.12 4.15
N GLN A 67 1.97 3.74 4.54
CA GLN A 67 2.45 4.98 3.94
C GLN A 67 3.57 4.67 2.94
N PRO A 68 3.76 5.51 1.91
CA PRO A 68 4.94 5.42 1.06
C PRO A 68 6.22 5.62 1.90
N PRO A 69 7.37 5.11 1.42
CA PRO A 69 8.66 5.41 2.03
C PRO A 69 8.92 6.92 2.12
N ALA A 70 9.73 7.32 3.10
CA ALA A 70 10.01 8.71 3.38
C ALA A 70 10.60 9.47 2.17
N HIS A 71 11.36 8.80 1.29
CA HIS A 71 11.90 9.43 0.08
C HIS A 71 10.83 9.75 -0.96
N LEU A 72 9.73 9.00 -1.04
CA LEU A 72 8.62 9.29 -1.95
C LEU A 72 7.73 10.40 -1.40
N ILE A 73 7.47 10.40 -0.09
CA ILE A 73 6.74 11.48 0.58
C ILE A 73 7.46 12.83 0.35
N LYS A 74 8.79 12.85 0.50
CA LYS A 74 9.60 14.06 0.21
C LYS A 74 9.53 14.52 -1.25
N LYS A 75 9.19 13.64 -2.18
CA LYS A 75 8.95 13.96 -3.61
C LYS A 75 7.50 14.39 -3.89
N GLY A 76 6.65 14.46 -2.86
CA GLY A 76 5.24 14.83 -3.00
C GLY A 76 4.34 13.66 -3.43
N ILE A 77 4.79 12.42 -3.26
CA ILE A 77 3.95 11.22 -3.45
C ILE A 77 3.40 10.85 -2.08
N HIS A 78 2.16 11.24 -1.81
CA HIS A 78 1.56 11.09 -0.48
C HIS A 78 0.87 9.74 -0.28
N ALA A 79 0.58 9.01 -1.35
CA ALA A 79 -0.09 7.71 -1.31
C ALA A 79 0.39 6.78 -2.42
N LEU A 80 0.62 5.52 -2.04
CA LEU A 80 0.74 4.37 -2.94
C LEU A 80 -0.51 3.50 -2.81
N ALA A 81 -0.76 2.67 -3.81
CA ALA A 81 -1.83 1.68 -3.73
C ALA A 81 -1.49 0.66 -2.65
N CYS A 82 -2.46 0.35 -1.78
CA CYS A 82 -2.29 -0.59 -0.68
C CYS A 82 -3.31 -1.73 -0.78
N ILE A 83 -2.88 -2.96 -0.54
CA ILE A 83 -3.73 -4.15 -0.62
C ILE A 83 -3.42 -5.06 0.56
N GLY A 84 -4.42 -5.70 1.15
CA GLY A 84 -4.16 -6.70 2.18
C GLY A 84 -5.36 -7.53 2.62
N ASP A 85 -5.06 -8.61 3.32
CA ASP A 85 -6.02 -9.53 3.94
C ASP A 85 -6.56 -9.00 5.29
N GLY A 86 -5.94 -7.94 5.82
CA GLY A 86 -6.38 -7.22 7.00
C GLY A 86 -7.42 -6.13 6.72
N ARG A 87 -7.59 -5.26 7.73
CA ARG A 87 -8.49 -4.10 7.74
C ARG A 87 -7.66 -2.81 7.74
N GLN A 88 -8.37 -1.68 7.80
CA GLN A 88 -7.79 -0.40 8.18
C GLN A 88 -8.77 0.36 9.09
N SER A 89 -8.28 1.40 9.76
CA SER A 89 -9.14 2.29 10.55
C SER A 89 -10.17 2.99 9.67
N GLY A 90 -11.40 3.14 10.18
CA GLY A 90 -12.48 3.85 9.49
C GLY A 90 -12.20 5.34 9.23
N THR A 91 -11.19 5.92 9.89
CA THR A 91 -10.74 7.29 9.66
C THR A 91 -9.62 7.40 8.61
N SER A 92 -9.16 6.27 8.06
CA SER A 92 -8.08 6.25 7.07
C SER A 92 -8.50 6.89 5.76
N GLY A 93 -7.65 7.80 5.24
CA GLY A 93 -7.77 8.34 3.88
C GLY A 93 -6.97 7.54 2.83
N SER A 94 -6.39 6.40 3.20
CA SER A 94 -5.57 5.60 2.29
C SER A 94 -6.43 4.87 1.27
N PRO A 95 -6.10 4.92 -0.03
CA PRO A 95 -6.83 4.25 -1.10
C PRO A 95 -6.50 2.75 -1.13
N SER A 96 -6.98 2.01 -0.13
CA SER A 96 -6.65 0.61 0.09
C SER A 96 -7.73 -0.35 -0.41
N ILE A 97 -7.31 -1.53 -0.88
CA ILE A 97 -8.15 -2.72 -1.03
C ILE A 97 -7.97 -3.57 0.23
N LEU A 98 -9.07 -3.87 0.91
CA LEU A 98 -9.08 -4.46 2.25
C LEU A 98 -9.85 -5.78 2.26
N ASN A 99 -9.71 -6.55 3.33
CA ASN A 99 -10.50 -7.77 3.57
C ASN A 99 -10.37 -8.79 2.43
N ALA A 100 -9.20 -8.87 1.80
CA ALA A 100 -8.95 -9.90 0.78
C ALA A 100 -9.08 -11.30 1.41
N SER A 101 -9.87 -12.18 0.79
CA SER A 101 -10.22 -13.52 1.30
C SER A 101 -10.35 -14.53 0.18
#